data_AF-A0AAJ1T0Y8-F1
#
_entry.id   AF-A0AAJ1T0Y8-F1
#
_cell.length_a   1.000
_cell.length_b   1.000
_cell.length_c   1.000
_cell.angle_alpha   90.00
_cell.angle_beta   90.00
_cell.angle_gamma   90.00
#
_symmetry.space_group_name_H-M   'P 1'
#
loop_
_entity.id
_entity.type
_entity.pdbx_description
1 polymer ?
#
loop_
_entity_poly.entity_id
_entity_poly.type
_entity_poly.pdbx_seq_one_letter_code
_entity_poly.pdbx_strand_id
1 'polypeptide(L)' 'MEMYKKAYERYKEKCKKYGIESIQFYHFIHHLTEQQMELMMDDQ' A
#
# COMPACT_ATOMS: atom_id res chain seq x y z
N MET A 1 5.77 -3.31 -11.69
CA MET A 1 6.36 -2.26 -10.80
C MET A 1 5.45 -1.05 -10.60
N GLU A 2 4.80 -0.52 -11.64
CA GLU A 2 3.97 0.69 -11.51
C GLU A 2 2.75 0.50 -10.59
N MET A 3 2.09 -0.65 -10.69
CA MET A 3 0.97 -1.06 -9.82
C MET A 3 1.34 -1.05 -8.33
N TYR A 4 2.48 -1.64 -7.98
CA TYR A 4 2.99 -1.67 -6.60
C TYR A 4 3.28 -0.26 -6.06
N LYS A 5 3.81 0.64 -6.91
CA LYS A 5 4.05 2.05 -6.52
C LYS A 5 2.74 2.79 -6.22
N LYS A 6 1.73 2.64 -7.07
CA LYS A 6 0.41 3.27 -6.87
C LYS A 6 -0.28 2.76 -5.59
N ALA A 7 -0.22 1.45 -5.34
CA ALA A 7 -0.73 0.87 -4.11
C ALA A 7 -0.01 1.42 -2.87
N TYR A 8 1.32 1.57 -2.93
CA TYR A 8 2.10 2.13 -1.84
C TYR A 8 1.81 3.62 -1.58
N GLU A 9 1.53 4.40 -2.62
CA GLU A 9 1.13 5.80 -2.47
C GLU A 9 -0.21 5.92 -1.73
N ARG A 10 -1.22 5.14 -2.12
CA ARG A 10 -2.51 5.07 -1.40
C ARG A 10 -2.33 4.61 0.04
N TYR A 11 -1.46 3.64 0.29
CA TYR A 11 -1.11 3.20 1.64
C TYR A 11 -0.54 4.35 2.48
N LYS A 12 0.43 5.12 1.94
CA LYS A 12 0.98 6.30 2.63
C LYS A 12 -0.08 7.35 2.95
N GLU A 13 -1.01 7.59 2.03
CA GLU A 13 -2.12 8.52 2.26
C GLU A 13 -3.03 8.05 3.40
N LYS A 14 -3.37 6.76 3.44
CA LYS A 14 -4.14 6.16 4.55
C LYS A 14 -3.35 6.27 5.87
N CYS A 15 -2.06 5.95 5.89
CA CYS A 15 -1.19 6.11 7.07
C CYS A 15 -1.22 7.56 7.59
N LYS A 16 -1.04 8.55 6.70
CA LYS A 16 -1.10 9.97 7.05
C LYS A 16 -2.46 10.38 7.62
N LYS A 17 -3.56 9.90 7.03
CA LYS A 17 -4.93 10.17 7.50
C LYS A 17 -5.15 9.70 8.93
N TYR A 18 -4.58 8.56 9.31
CA TYR A 18 -4.71 7.99 10.64
C TYR A 18 -3.58 8.39 11.61
N GLY A 19 -2.63 9.24 11.18
CA GLY A 19 -1.51 9.67 12.03
C GLY A 19 -0.48 8.57 12.31
N ILE A 20 -0.38 7.57 11.45
CA ILE A 20 0.52 6.41 11.60
C ILE A 20 1.68 6.57 10.62
N GLU A 21 2.89 6.15 11.03
CA GLU A 21 4.03 6.08 10.12
C GLU A 21 3.88 4.94 9.10
N SER A 22 4.17 5.23 7.84
CA SER A 22 4.21 4.22 6.78
C SER A 22 5.49 3.38 6.86
N ILE A 23 5.38 2.06 6.69
CA ILE A 23 6.55 1.18 6.54
C ILE A 23 7.26 1.41 5.19
N GLN A 24 8.51 0.98 5.08
CA GLN A 24 9.31 1.11 3.85
C GLN A 24 8.72 0.32 2.68
N PHE A 25 8.90 0.84 1.45
CA PHE A 25 8.35 0.24 0.23
C PHE A 25 8.76 -1.23 0.03
N TYR A 26 10.02 -1.57 0.32
CA TYR A 26 10.49 -2.95 0.27
C TYR A 26 9.67 -3.87 1.19
N HIS A 27 9.42 -3.43 2.43
CA HIS A 27 8.64 -4.21 3.40
C HIS A 27 7.18 -4.34 2.95
N PHE A 28 6.62 -3.25 2.42
CA PHE A 28 5.27 -3.24 1.86
C PHE A 28 5.11 -4.30 0.77
N ILE A 29 6.01 -4.34 -0.22
CA ILE A 29 5.91 -5.32 -1.32
C ILE A 29 6.15 -6.75 -0.84
N HIS A 30 7.08 -6.95 0.10
CA HIS A 30 7.46 -8.29 0.56
C HIS A 30 6.45 -8.94 1.52
N HIS A 31 5.60 -8.15 2.19
CA HIS A 31 4.65 -8.65 3.18
C HIS A 31 3.19 -8.65 2.69
N LEU A 32 2.92 -8.13 1.49
CA LEU A 32 1.60 -8.17 0.89
C LEU A 32 1.50 -9.35 -0.08
N THR A 33 0.57 -10.25 0.21
CA THR A 33 0.13 -11.25 -0.78
C THR A 33 -0.58 -10.55 -1.94
N GLU A 34 -0.55 -11.14 -3.13
CA GLU A 34 -1.21 -10.57 -4.32
C GLU A 34 -2.69 -10.26 -4.07
N GLN A 35 -3.40 -11.11 -3.32
CA GLN A 35 -4.78 -10.88 -2.89
C GLN A 35 -4.97 -9.62 -2.03
N GLN A 36 -4.03 -9.31 -1.13
CA GLN A 36 -4.12 -8.10 -0.31
C GLN A 36 -3.85 -6.83 -1.12
N MET A 37 -3.08 -6.95 -2.20
CA MET A 37 -2.89 -5.84 -3.13
C MET A 37 -4.13 -5.59 -4.00
N GLU A 38 -4.80 -6.64 -4.47
CA GLU A 38 -6.06 -6.54 -5.22
C GLU A 38 -7.12 -5.79 -4.39
N LEU A 39 -7.28 -6.17 -3.11
CA LEU A 39 -8.19 -5.48 -2.18
C LEU A 39 -7.87 -3.99 -1.98
N MET A 40 -6.61 -3.57 -2.15
CA MET A 40 -6.23 -2.15 -2.05
C MET A 40 -6.40 -1.36 -3.37
N MET A 41 -6.69 -2.06 -4.47
CA MET A 41 -6.97 -1.45 -5.77
C MET A 41 -8.46 -1.35 -6.08
N ASP A 42 -9.27 -2.22 -5.47
CA ASP A 42 -10.74 -2.28 -5.64
C ASP A 42 -11.55 -1.35 -4.72
N ASP A 43 -10.91 -0.61 -3.80
CA ASP A 43 -11.55 0.54 -3.13
C ASP A 43 -11.73 1.69 -4.17
N GLN A 44 -12.74 1.56 -5.04
CA GLN A 44 -13.28 2.59 -5.94
C GLN A 44 -14.62 3.12 -5.42
#